data_AF-A0A1B2Z2N5-F1
#
_entry.id   AF-A0A1B2Z2N5-F1
#
_cell.length_a   1.000
_cell.length_b   1.000
_cell.length_c   1.000
_cell.angle_alpha   90.00
_cell.angle_beta   90.00
_cell.angle_gamma   90.00
#
_symmetry.space_group_name_H-M   'P 1'
#
loop_
_entity.id
_entity.type
_entity.pdbx_description
1 polymer ?
#
loop_
_entity_poly.entity_id
_entity_poly.type
_entity_poly.pdbx_seq_one_letter_code
_entity_poly.pdbx_strand_id
1 'polypeptide(L)'
;MILLQVWEMEFLFLGTVTKKCKIEKVSDKIFKIVLTQGLNRQIRRMCEYLDYEVTKLKRTRIMNVELGYLQSGDWRELTEDEMKEINNMISSSSKTEEASVVEEKSKQAKPKRSKAPTKNDFNKKSASFRKSSPKSKRSNSSFSSKKKRW
;
A
#
# COMPACT_ATOMS: atom_id res chain seq x y z
N MET A 1 15.56 8.42 -32.44
CA MET A 1 16.34 8.74 -31.23
C MET A 1 15.93 10.06 -30.58
N ILE A 2 15.74 11.16 -31.34
CA ILE A 2 15.43 12.49 -30.78
C ILE A 2 14.16 12.51 -29.89
N LEU A 3 13.07 11.85 -30.32
CA LEU A 3 11.81 11.79 -29.56
C LEU A 3 11.91 11.10 -28.18
N LEU A 4 12.88 10.20 -27.96
CA LEU A 4 13.02 9.57 -26.64
C LEU A 4 13.75 10.49 -25.66
N GLN A 5 14.70 11.28 -26.15
CA GLN A 5 15.54 12.15 -25.33
C GLN A 5 14.84 13.47 -24.95
N VAL A 6 13.94 13.95 -25.79
CA VAL A 6 13.18 15.19 -25.54
C VAL A 6 12.20 15.05 -24.37
N TRP A 7 11.72 13.84 -24.07
CA TRP A 7 10.71 13.64 -23.02
C TRP A 7 11.30 13.21 -21.66
N GLU A 8 12.63 13.02 -21.60
CA GLU A 8 13.36 13.06 -20.33
C GLU A 8 13.54 14.50 -19.82
N MET A 9 13.19 15.50 -20.64
CA MET A 9 13.25 16.90 -20.28
C MET A 9 11.99 17.37 -19.56
N GLU A 10 12.23 18.28 -18.64
CA GLU A 10 11.22 18.98 -17.85
C GLU A 10 10.43 19.95 -18.73
N PHE A 11 9.13 19.70 -18.90
CA PHE A 11 8.26 20.50 -19.77
C PHE A 11 7.51 21.54 -18.95
N LEU A 12 7.65 22.83 -19.29
CA LEU A 12 6.97 23.90 -18.55
C LEU A 12 5.54 24.06 -19.08
N PHE A 13 4.56 23.93 -18.17
CA PHE A 13 3.17 23.93 -18.54
C PHE A 13 2.28 24.52 -17.42
N LEU A 14 1.47 25.54 -17.74
CA LEU A 14 0.63 26.26 -16.77
C LEU A 14 1.40 26.83 -15.55
N GLY A 15 2.69 27.14 -15.72
CA GLY A 15 3.56 27.59 -14.64
C GLY A 15 4.12 26.47 -13.75
N THR A 16 3.91 25.20 -14.12
CA THR A 16 4.46 24.03 -13.41
C THR A 16 5.28 23.17 -14.35
N VAL A 17 6.39 22.65 -13.85
CA VAL A 17 7.28 21.76 -14.61
C VAL A 17 6.79 20.32 -14.50
N THR A 18 6.64 19.64 -15.64
CA THR A 18 6.27 18.22 -15.65
C THR A 18 7.39 17.36 -15.12
N LYS A 19 7.09 16.42 -14.22
CA LYS A 19 8.02 15.35 -13.83
C LYS A 19 8.49 14.52 -15.03
N LYS A 20 9.68 13.93 -14.90
CA LYS A 20 10.25 13.00 -15.87
C LYS A 20 9.35 11.80 -16.09
N CYS A 21 9.23 11.37 -17.34
CA CYS A 21 8.33 10.31 -17.75
C CYS A 21 9.07 9.29 -18.62
N LYS A 22 8.63 8.02 -18.58
CA LYS A 22 9.22 6.96 -19.39
C LYS A 22 8.45 6.84 -20.71
N ILE A 23 9.18 6.76 -21.82
CA ILE A 23 8.60 6.61 -23.16
C ILE A 23 9.25 5.44 -23.87
N GLU A 24 8.42 4.73 -24.63
CA GLU A 24 8.83 3.63 -25.49
C GLU A 24 8.22 3.84 -26.88
N LYS A 25 9.06 3.87 -27.92
CA LYS A 25 8.58 3.94 -29.31
C LYS A 25 8.06 2.55 -29.72
N VAL A 26 6.79 2.46 -30.10
CA VAL A 26 6.18 1.21 -30.59
C VAL A 26 6.27 1.13 -32.11
N SER A 27 6.05 2.25 -32.80
CA SER A 27 6.13 2.39 -34.26
C SER A 27 6.48 3.84 -34.61
N ASP A 28 6.55 4.18 -35.89
CA ASP A 28 6.95 5.53 -36.34
C ASP A 28 5.98 6.63 -35.89
N LYS A 29 4.70 6.30 -35.77
CA LYS A 29 3.64 7.24 -35.34
C LYS A 29 2.97 6.84 -34.02
N ILE A 30 3.51 5.84 -33.31
CA ILE A 30 2.90 5.28 -32.11
C ILE A 30 3.97 5.13 -31.02
N PHE A 31 3.70 5.68 -29.85
CA PHE A 31 4.54 5.53 -28.67
C PHE A 31 3.69 5.24 -27.44
N LYS A 32 4.30 4.57 -26.46
CA LYS A 32 3.76 4.39 -25.13
C LYS A 32 4.45 5.37 -24.19
N ILE A 33 3.67 5.99 -23.31
CA ILE A 33 4.16 6.91 -22.30
C ILE A 33 3.61 6.50 -20.92
N VAL A 34 4.48 6.48 -19.92
CA VAL A 34 4.11 6.22 -18.53
C VAL A 34 4.35 7.50 -17.73
N LEU A 35 3.25 8.09 -17.28
CA LEU A 35 3.21 9.27 -16.42
C LEU A 35 2.91 8.86 -14.98
N THR A 36 3.52 9.54 -14.02
CA THR A 36 3.19 9.44 -12.58
C THR A 36 2.28 10.58 -12.11
N GLN A 37 2.16 11.63 -12.91
CA GLN A 37 1.35 12.82 -12.65
C GLN A 37 0.17 12.89 -13.63
N GLY A 38 -0.89 13.61 -13.26
CA GLY A 38 -2.13 13.72 -14.05
C GLY A 38 -2.52 15.17 -14.33
N LEU A 39 -1.73 15.90 -15.12
CA LEU A 39 -2.07 17.28 -15.51
C LEU A 39 -3.07 17.30 -16.69
N ASN A 40 -3.92 18.33 -16.74
CA ASN A 40 -4.97 18.43 -17.75
C ASN A 40 -4.37 18.55 -19.16
N ARG A 41 -4.78 17.65 -20.07
CA ARG A 41 -4.31 17.56 -21.46
C ARG A 41 -2.78 17.50 -21.61
N GLN A 42 -2.04 17.04 -20.58
CA GLN A 42 -0.58 17.04 -20.55
C GLN A 42 0.06 16.45 -21.82
N ILE A 43 -0.32 15.23 -22.19
CA ILE A 43 0.26 14.55 -23.36
C ILE A 43 -0.01 15.31 -24.65
N ARG A 44 -1.25 15.81 -24.84
CA ARG A 44 -1.63 16.55 -26.05
C ARG A 44 -0.78 17.80 -26.19
N ARG A 45 -0.59 18.54 -25.10
CA ARG A 45 0.17 19.80 -25.11
C ARG A 45 1.68 19.57 -25.23
N MET A 46 2.21 18.49 -24.66
CA MET A 46 3.61 18.09 -24.89
C MET A 46 3.85 17.73 -26.37
N CYS A 47 2.90 17.05 -27.02
CA CYS A 47 2.98 16.79 -28.45
C CYS A 47 2.84 18.06 -29.30
N GLU A 48 1.91 18.97 -28.95
CA GLU A 48 1.71 20.25 -29.65
C GLU A 48 2.99 21.08 -29.66
N TYR A 49 3.76 21.10 -28.56
CA TYR A 49 5.04 21.82 -28.51
C TYR A 49 6.11 21.26 -29.46
N LEU A 50 6.03 19.96 -29.75
CA LEU A 50 6.95 19.28 -30.65
C LEU A 50 6.42 19.23 -32.08
N ASP A 51 5.42 20.08 -32.38
CA ASP A 51 4.72 20.14 -33.67
C ASP A 51 4.05 18.81 -34.08
N TYR A 52 3.61 18.01 -33.10
CA TYR A 52 2.83 16.78 -33.32
C TYR A 52 1.38 16.93 -32.87
N GLU A 53 0.46 16.43 -33.69
CA GLU A 53 -0.96 16.34 -33.34
C GLU A 53 -1.33 14.93 -32.83
N VAL A 54 -1.97 14.86 -31.66
CA VAL A 54 -2.44 13.60 -31.08
C VAL A 54 -3.79 13.21 -31.66
N THR A 55 -3.78 12.29 -32.62
CA THR A 55 -4.99 11.75 -33.26
C THR A 55 -5.78 10.82 -32.34
N LYS A 56 -5.08 9.92 -31.62
CA LYS A 56 -5.71 8.95 -30.70
C LYS A 56 -4.91 8.86 -29.41
N LEU A 57 -5.59 9.08 -28.29
CA LEU A 57 -5.04 8.88 -26.96
C LEU A 57 -5.84 7.78 -26.27
N LYS A 58 -5.21 6.64 -26.00
CA LYS A 58 -5.83 5.51 -25.30
C LYS A 58 -5.02 5.18 -24.06
N ARG A 59 -5.66 5.23 -22.90
CA ARG A 59 -5.08 4.75 -21.64
C ARG A 59 -5.24 3.24 -21.57
N THR A 60 -4.13 2.52 -21.50
CA THR A 60 -4.11 1.05 -21.48
C THR A 60 -4.02 0.47 -20.07
N ARG A 61 -3.46 1.22 -19.11
CA ARG A 61 -3.20 0.76 -17.75
C ARG A 61 -3.27 1.90 -16.75
N ILE A 62 -3.72 1.61 -15.53
CA ILE A 62 -3.61 2.45 -14.34
C ILE A 62 -3.01 1.57 -13.22
N MET A 63 -1.80 1.88 -12.76
CA MET A 63 -1.10 1.06 -11.77
C MET A 63 -1.11 -0.44 -12.18
N ASN A 64 -1.64 -1.33 -11.36
CA ASN A 64 -1.75 -2.76 -11.64
C ASN A 64 -2.97 -3.15 -12.50
N VAL A 65 -3.90 -2.23 -12.75
CA VAL A 65 -5.14 -2.51 -13.50
C VAL A 65 -4.94 -2.22 -14.97
N GLU A 66 -5.11 -3.24 -15.81
CA GLU A 66 -5.04 -3.14 -17.26
C GLU A 66 -6.43 -3.12 -17.89
N LEU A 67 -6.56 -2.47 -19.06
CA LEU A 67 -7.82 -2.45 -19.80
C LEU A 67 -8.24 -3.84 -20.29
N GLY A 68 -7.27 -4.72 -20.55
CA GLY A 68 -7.51 -6.10 -20.99
C GLY A 68 -8.45 -6.20 -22.20
N TYR A 69 -9.49 -7.02 -22.06
CA TYR A 69 -10.48 -7.31 -23.11
C TYR A 69 -11.76 -6.47 -23.01
N LEU A 70 -11.78 -5.43 -22.17
CA LEU A 70 -12.97 -4.61 -21.96
C LEU A 70 -13.26 -3.75 -23.21
N GLN A 71 -14.49 -3.80 -23.70
CA GLN A 71 -14.92 -3.01 -24.84
C GLN A 71 -15.12 -1.54 -24.44
N SER A 72 -15.18 -0.67 -25.45
CA SER A 72 -15.43 0.75 -25.23
C SER A 72 -16.84 0.96 -24.67
N GLY A 73 -16.95 1.57 -23.49
CA GLY A 73 -18.23 1.85 -22.82
C GLY A 73 -18.59 0.85 -21.72
N ASP A 74 -17.94 -0.31 -21.70
CA ASP A 74 -18.14 -1.29 -20.64
C ASP A 74 -17.33 -0.93 -19.40
N TRP A 75 -17.79 -1.42 -18.25
CA TRP A 75 -17.10 -1.35 -16.98
C TRP A 75 -17.11 -2.74 -16.33
N ARG A 76 -16.12 -2.99 -15.48
CA ARG A 76 -16.09 -4.19 -14.63
C ARG A 76 -15.75 -3.80 -13.20
N GLU A 77 -16.14 -4.65 -12.27
CA GLU A 77 -15.65 -4.56 -10.90
C GLU A 77 -14.20 -5.03 -10.80
N LEU A 78 -13.44 -4.39 -9.91
CA LEU A 78 -12.07 -4.79 -9.61
C LEU A 78 -12.10 -6.09 -8.79
N THR A 79 -11.16 -6.98 -9.10
CA THR A 79 -10.98 -8.20 -8.30
C THR A 79 -10.43 -7.86 -6.92
N GLU A 80 -10.66 -8.74 -5.95
CA GLU A 80 -10.14 -8.53 -4.58
C GLU A 80 -8.62 -8.38 -4.55
N ASP A 81 -7.90 -9.08 -5.42
CA ASP A 81 -6.44 -9.03 -5.48
C ASP A 81 -5.94 -7.70 -6.05
N GLU A 82 -6.57 -7.20 -7.13
CA GLU A 82 -6.29 -5.86 -7.65
C GLU A 82 -6.53 -4.80 -6.59
N MET A 83 -7.63 -4.92 -5.83
CA MET A 83 -7.99 -3.98 -4.77
C MET A 83 -7.01 -4.03 -3.59
N LYS A 84 -6.59 -5.23 -3.15
CA LYS A 84 -5.57 -5.40 -2.11
C LYS A 84 -4.26 -4.74 -2.51
N GLU A 85 -3.81 -4.95 -3.75
CA GLU A 85 -2.56 -4.41 -4.23
C GLU A 85 -2.60 -2.87 -4.34
N ILE A 86 -3.71 -2.30 -4.83
CA ILE A 86 -3.95 -0.85 -4.83
C ILE A 86 -3.88 -0.29 -3.41
N ASN A 87 -4.57 -0.93 -2.46
CA ASN A 87 -4.56 -0.49 -1.06
C ASN A 87 -3.15 -0.56 -0.45
N ASN A 88 -2.38 -1.60 -0.77
CA ASN A 88 -0.99 -1.72 -0.34
C ASN A 88 -0.12 -0.60 -0.92
N MET A 89 -0.27 -0.27 -2.21
CA MET A 89 0.47 0.81 -2.87
C MET A 89 0.12 2.20 -2.31
N ILE A 90 -1.12 2.41 -1.87
CA ILE A 90 -1.60 3.69 -1.33
C ILE A 90 -1.32 3.83 0.19
N SER A 91 -0.99 2.75 0.89
CA SER A 91 -0.82 2.73 2.35
C SER A 91 0.14 3.80 2.91
N SER A 92 1.13 4.23 2.13
CA SER A 92 2.09 5.28 2.50
C SER A 92 1.71 6.69 2.06
N SER A 93 0.61 6.86 1.32
CA SER A 93 0.17 8.13 0.75
C SER A 93 -0.88 8.77 1.65
N SER A 94 -0.52 9.92 2.22
CA SER A 94 -1.42 10.78 2.97
C SER A 94 -2.25 11.61 1.98
N LYS A 95 -3.57 11.53 2.09
CA LYS A 95 -4.58 12.11 1.16
C LYS A 95 -4.67 13.65 1.14
N THR A 96 -3.64 14.37 1.57
CA THR A 96 -3.65 15.84 1.67
C THR A 96 -2.35 16.44 1.16
N GLU A 97 -2.46 17.59 0.47
CA GLU A 97 -1.35 18.35 -0.13
C GLU A 97 -0.24 18.66 0.90
N GLU A 98 -0.62 18.97 2.15
CA GLU A 98 0.27 19.33 3.25
C GLU A 98 1.21 18.20 3.71
N ALA A 99 0.83 16.94 3.47
CA ALA A 99 1.65 15.78 3.84
C ALA A 99 2.68 15.41 2.76
N SER A 100 2.63 16.06 1.59
CA SER A 100 3.58 15.90 0.49
C SER A 100 4.82 16.79 0.66
N VAL A 101 4.69 17.87 1.45
CA VAL A 101 5.80 18.76 1.82
C VAL A 101 6.42 18.25 3.11
N VAL A 102 7.07 17.08 3.06
CA VAL A 102 7.91 16.62 4.16
C VAL A 102 9.33 16.62 3.67
N GLU A 103 10.10 17.58 4.19
CA GLU A 103 11.56 17.64 4.08
C GLU A 103 12.18 16.27 4.30
N GLU A 104 13.26 16.00 3.56
CA GLU A 104 14.12 14.84 3.73
C GLU A 104 14.71 14.81 5.15
N LYS A 105 13.96 14.27 6.11
CA LYS A 105 14.55 13.81 7.37
C LYS A 105 15.17 12.46 7.12
N SER A 106 16.50 12.50 6.98
CA SER A 106 17.42 11.37 7.00
C SER A 106 16.91 10.23 7.89
N LYS A 107 16.83 9.03 7.31
CA LYS A 107 16.55 7.79 8.05
C LYS A 107 17.67 7.60 9.09
N GLN A 108 17.43 7.98 10.33
CA GLN A 108 18.24 7.50 11.45
C GLN A 108 18.08 5.98 11.53
N ALA A 109 19.19 5.27 11.42
CA ALA A 109 19.24 3.82 11.54
C ALA A 109 18.71 3.38 12.91
N LYS A 110 17.62 2.61 12.94
CA LYS A 110 17.17 1.92 14.16
C LYS A 110 18.21 0.85 14.52
N PRO A 111 18.70 0.77 15.78
CA PRO A 111 19.64 -0.27 16.17
C PRO A 111 19.00 -1.66 16.07
N LYS A 112 19.82 -2.62 15.59
CA LYS A 112 19.47 -4.03 15.42
C LYS A 112 18.90 -4.59 16.73
N ARG A 113 17.64 -5.04 16.74
CA ARG A 113 17.09 -5.88 17.81
C ARG A 113 17.96 -7.13 17.90
N SER A 114 18.67 -7.28 19.02
CA SER A 114 19.36 -8.50 19.38
C SER A 114 18.35 -9.64 19.54
N LYS A 115 18.80 -10.84 19.16
CA LYS A 115 18.04 -12.10 19.07
C LYS A 115 17.22 -12.36 20.34
N ALA A 116 15.98 -12.78 20.17
CA ALA A 116 15.11 -13.22 21.27
C ALA A 116 15.77 -14.40 22.03
N PRO A 117 15.94 -14.34 23.36
CA PRO A 117 16.34 -15.50 24.13
C PRO A 117 15.18 -16.49 24.19
N THR A 118 15.38 -17.66 23.60
CA THR A 118 14.52 -18.83 23.81
C THR A 118 14.75 -19.37 25.22
N LYS A 119 13.71 -19.45 26.05
CA LYS A 119 13.39 -20.61 26.91
C LYS A 119 12.12 -20.37 27.73
N ASN A 120 11.16 -21.26 27.52
CA ASN A 120 10.08 -21.54 28.45
C ASN A 120 10.66 -22.00 29.78
N ASP A 121 10.51 -21.23 30.85
CA ASP A 121 10.72 -21.71 32.23
C ASP A 121 9.88 -20.93 33.25
N PHE A 122 8.66 -20.51 32.87
CA PHE A 122 7.72 -19.87 33.79
C PHE A 122 6.82 -20.85 34.57
N ASN A 123 7.08 -22.17 34.51
CA ASN A 123 6.30 -23.14 35.28
C ASN A 123 7.14 -24.24 35.93
N LYS A 124 8.13 -23.86 36.75
CA LYS A 124 8.79 -24.81 37.67
C LYS A 124 8.96 -24.32 39.11
N LYS A 125 8.56 -23.08 39.43
CA LYS A 125 8.58 -22.53 40.81
C LYS A 125 7.22 -22.53 41.54
N SER A 126 6.13 -22.89 40.86
CA SER A 126 4.78 -22.98 41.43
C SER A 126 4.40 -24.40 41.91
N ALA A 127 5.18 -25.42 41.56
CA ALA A 127 4.89 -26.83 41.87
C ALA A 127 5.63 -27.39 43.11
N SER A 128 6.49 -26.58 43.76
CA SER A 128 7.24 -26.99 44.96
C SER A 128 6.62 -26.49 46.28
N PHE A 129 5.55 -25.69 46.25
CA PHE A 129 4.86 -25.22 47.46
C PHE A 129 3.61 -26.05 47.85
N ARG A 130 3.25 -27.08 47.07
CA ARG A 130 2.07 -27.93 47.34
C ARG A 130 2.40 -29.33 47.89
N LYS A 131 3.62 -29.56 48.36
CA LYS A 131 4.04 -30.87 48.90
C LYS A 131 4.57 -30.76 50.32
N SER A 132 3.71 -30.33 51.23
CA SER A 132 3.74 -30.70 52.65
C SER A 132 2.39 -30.36 53.29
N SER A 133 1.51 -31.34 53.34
CA SER A 133 0.33 -31.29 54.21
C SER A 133 0.79 -31.48 55.67
N PRO A 134 0.02 -31.00 56.66
CA PRO A 134 -0.61 -32.01 57.49
C PRO A 134 -2.10 -31.74 57.74
N LYS A 135 -2.88 -32.73 57.30
CA LYS A 135 -4.12 -33.28 57.88
C LYS A 135 -4.51 -32.70 59.25
N SER A 136 -5.64 -32.00 59.33
CA SER A 136 -6.41 -31.91 60.58
C SER A 136 -7.91 -32.08 60.30
N LYS A 137 -8.49 -33.03 61.03
CA LYS A 137 -9.92 -33.36 61.06
C LYS A 137 -10.65 -32.26 61.83
N ARG A 138 -11.83 -31.83 61.37
CA ARG A 138 -12.90 -31.40 62.29
C ARG A 138 -14.28 -31.58 61.66
N SER A 139 -15.18 -32.03 62.52
CA SER A 139 -16.45 -32.71 62.29
C SER A 139 -17.67 -31.80 62.42
N ASN A 140 -18.79 -32.29 61.87
CA ASN A 140 -20.20 -31.97 62.19
C ASN A 140 -20.66 -30.54 61.86
N SER A 141 -21.90 -30.28 61.46
CA SER A 141 -23.15 -31.05 61.46
C SER A 141 -24.13 -30.43 60.46
N SER A 142 -25.04 -31.26 59.98
CA SER A 142 -26.26 -30.98 59.23
C SER A 142 -26.93 -29.62 59.46
N PHE A 143 -27.32 -28.95 58.36
CA PHE A 143 -28.63 -28.30 58.27
C PHE A 143 -29.14 -28.35 56.83
N SER A 144 -30.39 -28.77 56.68
CA SER A 144 -31.01 -29.23 55.46
C SER A 144 -31.68 -28.10 54.65
N SER A 145 -31.80 -28.36 53.33
CA SER A 145 -32.98 -28.12 52.48
C SER A 145 -33.61 -26.71 52.38
N LYS A 146 -33.56 -26.10 51.17
CA LYS A 146 -34.77 -25.93 50.32
C LYS A 146 -34.46 -25.27 48.96
N LYS A 147 -34.76 -26.05 47.91
CA LYS A 147 -35.33 -25.74 46.60
C LYS A 147 -36.02 -24.36 46.45
N LYS A 148 -35.77 -23.65 45.34
CA LYS A 148 -36.77 -23.31 44.29
C LYS A 148 -36.16 -22.59 43.08
N ARG A 149 -36.58 -23.07 41.90
CA ARG A 149 -36.52 -22.44 40.57
C ARG A 149 -37.31 -21.14 40.57
N TRP A 150 -36.92 -20.14 39.77
CA TRP A 150 -37.58 -19.69 38.53
C TRP A 150 -36.49 -19.13 37.61
#